data_AF-A0A933P5U4-F1
#
_entry.id   AF-A0A933P5U4-F1
#
_cell.length_a   1.000
_cell.length_b   1.000
_cell.length_c   1.000
_cell.angle_alpha   90.00
_cell.angle_beta   90.00
_cell.angle_gamma   90.00
#
_symmetry.space_group_name_H-M   'P 1'
#
loop_
_entity.id
_entity.type
_entity.pdbx_description
1 polymer ?
#
loop_
_entity_poly.entity_id
_entity_poly.type
_entity_poly.pdbx_seq_one_letter_code
_entity_poly.pdbx_strand_id
1 'polypeptide(L)'
;MEYTVASRPRGRRRFDDDIDESPRSSTPLTIPTSDVTADEEPDEPCWSTYPDAAHGPEPIPHWVIRSAAAIDTDLGVLKSGKEADVSLLRRDHDDSSSLMAVKRYRDSHHRLFHRDASYLEGRRMRRSRENRAMDTRTAFGRELIAGQWAVAEFRVLCHLWSIGAAVPYPVQLNGTELMMEFIGDADGTAAPRLAQVRPSPRAARSLFEQLRNVLLALAEAGYAHGDLSPYNILVHEDRLVLIDLPQAVDLVGNPQGFHYLERDCHNVCAWFASHGIDADGGELAQDLRAVVR
;
A
#
# COMPACT_ATOMS: atom_id res chain seq x y z
N MET A 1 25.80 -23.83 64.24
CA MET A 1 25.00 -24.39 63.14
C MET A 1 24.67 -23.26 62.20
N GLU A 2 25.63 -22.97 61.31
CA GLU A 2 25.46 -22.05 60.18
C GLU A 2 25.00 -22.88 58.98
N TYR A 3 24.03 -22.36 58.22
CA TYR A 3 23.80 -22.79 56.85
C TYR A 3 23.73 -21.54 55.97
N THR A 4 24.90 -21.20 55.42
CA THR A 4 25.09 -20.19 54.38
C THR A 4 24.90 -20.89 53.03
N VAL A 5 23.85 -20.54 52.29
CA VAL A 5 23.69 -20.95 50.89
C VAL A 5 24.15 -19.81 50.00
N ALA A 6 25.35 -19.97 49.45
CA ALA A 6 25.93 -19.10 48.43
C ALA A 6 25.19 -19.28 47.09
N SER A 7 24.60 -18.20 46.57
CA SER A 7 24.10 -18.15 45.20
C SER A 7 25.21 -17.68 44.25
N ARG A 8 25.53 -18.55 43.28
CA ARG A 8 26.53 -18.32 42.23
C ARG A 8 26.08 -17.25 41.23
N PRO A 9 26.99 -16.44 40.66
CA PRO A 9 26.66 -15.50 39.60
C PRO A 9 26.39 -16.26 38.30
N ARG A 10 25.21 -16.07 37.70
CA ARG A 10 24.91 -16.58 36.35
C ARG A 10 25.63 -15.70 35.33
N GLY A 11 26.54 -16.33 34.59
CA GLY A 11 27.38 -15.71 33.58
C GLY A 11 26.57 -15.04 32.45
N ARG A 12 27.12 -13.92 31.98
CA ARG A 12 26.83 -13.30 30.69
C ARG A 12 26.87 -14.36 29.59
N ARG A 13 25.75 -14.60 28.92
CA ARG A 13 25.75 -15.29 27.63
C ARG A 13 26.17 -14.28 26.57
N ARG A 14 27.32 -14.53 25.95
CA ARG A 14 27.69 -14.01 24.62
C ARG A 14 26.57 -14.40 23.67
N PHE A 15 26.02 -13.42 22.96
CA PHE A 15 25.33 -13.67 21.71
C PHE A 15 26.44 -13.92 20.68
N ASP A 16 26.44 -15.11 20.09
CA ASP A 16 27.27 -15.42 18.93
C ASP A 16 26.67 -14.69 17.72
N ASP A 17 27.50 -13.85 17.09
CA ASP A 17 27.26 -13.23 15.81
C ASP A 17 27.51 -14.27 14.71
N ASP A 18 26.46 -14.93 14.21
CA ASP A 18 26.51 -15.61 12.92
C ASP A 18 26.20 -14.59 11.82
N ILE A 19 27.28 -14.00 11.32
CA ILE A 19 27.32 -13.17 10.11
C ILE A 19 27.15 -14.12 8.91
N ASP A 20 25.97 -14.10 8.30
CA ASP A 20 25.74 -14.69 6.96
C ASP A 20 26.36 -13.78 5.90
N GLU A 21 27.66 -14.00 5.66
CA GLU A 21 28.42 -13.44 4.54
C GLU A 21 28.07 -14.21 3.25
N SER A 22 26.94 -13.83 2.65
CA SER A 22 26.58 -14.23 1.28
C SER A 22 26.63 -12.99 0.36
N PRO A 23 27.40 -12.99 -0.74
CA PRO A 23 27.59 -11.82 -1.57
C PRO A 23 26.30 -11.46 -2.32
N ARG A 24 25.74 -10.29 -2.02
CA ARG A 24 24.60 -9.72 -2.78
C ARG A 24 25.11 -9.23 -4.13
N SER A 25 25.03 -10.09 -5.13
CA SER A 25 25.18 -9.73 -6.54
C SER A 25 24.16 -8.66 -6.90
N SER A 26 24.63 -7.51 -7.37
CA SER A 26 23.82 -6.46 -7.98
C SER A 26 23.69 -6.80 -9.46
N THR A 27 22.54 -7.34 -9.85
CA THR A 27 22.20 -7.54 -11.27
C THR A 27 20.79 -7.02 -11.48
N PRO A 28 20.53 -6.19 -12.50
CA PRO A 28 19.16 -5.81 -12.86
C PRO A 28 18.35 -7.08 -13.16
N LEU A 29 17.09 -7.12 -12.73
CA LEU A 29 16.16 -8.17 -13.15
C LEU A 29 15.85 -7.95 -14.64
N THR A 30 16.50 -8.71 -15.50
CA THR A 30 16.14 -8.80 -16.92
C THR A 30 15.15 -9.95 -17.08
N ILE A 31 14.04 -9.72 -17.79
CA ILE A 31 13.04 -10.74 -18.12
C ILE A 31 13.71 -11.83 -18.98
N PRO A 32 13.61 -13.13 -18.62
CA PRO A 32 14.13 -14.20 -19.46
C PRO A 32 13.24 -14.36 -20.70
N THR A 33 13.84 -14.25 -21.89
CA THR A 33 13.20 -14.68 -23.14
C THR A 33 13.24 -16.21 -23.21
N SER A 34 12.15 -16.86 -22.84
CA SER A 34 11.98 -18.30 -23.07
C SER A 34 11.54 -18.55 -24.52
N ASP A 35 12.27 -19.43 -25.22
CA ASP A 35 11.86 -20.00 -26.50
C ASP A 35 10.47 -20.63 -26.38
N VAL A 36 9.51 -20.11 -27.15
CA VAL A 36 8.13 -20.58 -27.20
C VAL A 36 8.05 -21.72 -28.20
N THR A 37 7.80 -22.93 -27.72
CA THR A 37 7.28 -24.02 -28.55
C THR A 37 5.85 -23.67 -28.95
N ALA A 38 5.64 -23.45 -30.24
CA ALA A 38 4.32 -23.26 -30.84
C ALA A 38 3.54 -24.58 -30.77
N ASP A 39 2.49 -24.63 -29.94
CA ASP A 39 1.27 -25.45 -30.10
C ASP A 39 0.36 -25.37 -28.84
N GLU A 40 0.13 -24.15 -28.33
CA GLU A 40 -0.97 -23.88 -27.40
C GLU A 40 -1.96 -22.95 -28.11
N GLU A 41 -3.23 -23.34 -28.20
CA GLU A 41 -4.29 -22.45 -28.69
C GLU A 41 -4.27 -21.17 -27.83
N PRO A 42 -4.32 -19.97 -28.43
CA PRO A 42 -4.28 -18.74 -27.64
C PRO A 42 -5.46 -18.74 -26.67
N ASP A 43 -5.16 -18.57 -25.37
CA ASP A 43 -6.17 -18.33 -24.34
C ASP A 43 -7.15 -17.26 -24.84
N GLU A 44 -8.46 -17.46 -24.65
CA GLU A 44 -9.48 -16.49 -25.03
C GLU A 44 -9.08 -15.09 -24.50
N PRO A 45 -9.20 -14.03 -25.33
CA PRO A 45 -8.79 -12.71 -24.91
C PRO A 45 -9.58 -12.28 -23.67
N CYS A 46 -8.85 -11.90 -22.61
CA CYS A 46 -9.46 -11.39 -21.40
C CYS A 46 -9.98 -9.97 -21.68
N TRP A 47 -11.28 -9.84 -21.93
CA TRP A 47 -11.91 -8.55 -22.19
C TRP A 47 -11.89 -7.65 -20.94
N SER A 48 -11.78 -6.35 -21.17
CA SER A 48 -11.77 -5.36 -20.11
C SER A 48 -13.05 -5.40 -19.27
N THR A 49 -12.86 -5.44 -17.95
CA THR A 49 -13.96 -5.35 -16.98
C THR A 49 -14.38 -3.92 -16.67
N TYR A 50 -13.81 -2.91 -17.36
CA TYR A 50 -14.09 -1.51 -17.07
C TYR A 50 -15.59 -1.19 -17.07
N PRO A 51 -16.41 -1.54 -18.10
CA PRO A 51 -17.81 -1.11 -18.19
C PRO A 51 -18.70 -1.53 -17.00
N ASP A 52 -18.36 -2.64 -16.33
CA ASP A 52 -19.15 -3.23 -15.26
C ASP A 52 -18.60 -2.90 -13.85
N ALA A 53 -17.50 -2.14 -13.78
CA ALA A 53 -16.80 -1.83 -12.53
C ALA A 53 -17.19 -0.44 -11.96
N ALA A 54 -16.92 -0.24 -10.67
CA ALA A 54 -16.93 1.12 -10.12
C ALA A 54 -15.70 1.89 -10.62
N HIS A 55 -15.86 3.16 -10.97
CA HIS A 55 -14.80 3.97 -11.60
C HIS A 55 -14.22 5.04 -10.68
N GLY A 56 -12.96 5.39 -10.94
CA GLY A 56 -12.30 6.53 -10.32
C GLY A 56 -13.01 7.86 -10.56
N PRO A 57 -12.61 8.92 -9.83
CA PRO A 57 -13.23 10.23 -9.90
C PRO A 57 -12.93 10.95 -11.23
N GLU A 58 -13.79 11.90 -11.60
CA GLU A 58 -13.50 12.83 -12.69
C GLU A 58 -12.50 13.92 -12.27
N PRO A 59 -11.67 14.46 -13.21
CA PRO A 59 -11.57 14.06 -14.60
C PRO A 59 -10.77 12.76 -14.77
N ILE A 60 -11.30 11.83 -15.58
CA ILE A 60 -10.60 10.58 -15.86
C ILE A 60 -9.33 10.89 -16.67
N PRO A 61 -8.14 10.42 -16.25
CA PRO A 61 -6.91 10.63 -16.99
C PRO A 61 -6.98 10.08 -18.42
N HIS A 62 -6.38 10.79 -19.37
CA HIS A 62 -6.42 10.45 -20.80
C HIS A 62 -5.78 9.08 -21.12
N TRP A 63 -4.88 8.60 -20.27
CA TRP A 63 -4.26 7.29 -20.40
C TRP A 63 -5.20 6.14 -19.98
N VAL A 64 -6.36 6.40 -19.38
CA VAL A 64 -7.30 5.33 -19.00
C VAL A 64 -8.12 4.89 -20.20
N ILE A 65 -7.89 3.66 -20.67
CA ILE A 65 -8.70 3.03 -21.70
C ILE A 65 -10.01 2.49 -21.08
N ARG A 66 -11.13 2.90 -21.66
CA ARG A 66 -12.50 2.69 -21.13
C ARG A 66 -13.37 1.76 -21.98
N SER A 67 -12.85 1.28 -23.10
CA SER A 67 -13.60 0.49 -24.07
C SER A 67 -13.89 -0.91 -23.54
N ALA A 68 -15.13 -1.39 -23.72
CA ALA A 68 -15.50 -2.78 -23.45
C ALA A 68 -14.74 -3.78 -24.34
N ALA A 69 -14.29 -3.33 -25.51
CA ALA A 69 -13.50 -4.12 -26.45
C ALA A 69 -11.98 -4.01 -26.20
N ALA A 70 -11.56 -3.39 -25.09
CA ALA A 70 -10.17 -3.41 -24.70
C ALA A 70 -9.78 -4.80 -24.16
N ILE A 71 -8.52 -5.18 -24.34
CA ILE A 71 -7.97 -6.46 -23.92
C ILE A 71 -7.04 -6.23 -22.73
N ASP A 72 -7.28 -6.96 -21.66
CA ASP A 72 -6.49 -6.93 -20.43
C ASP A 72 -5.48 -8.08 -20.43
N THR A 73 -4.19 -7.76 -20.45
CA THR A 73 -3.09 -8.74 -20.39
C THR A 73 -2.38 -8.64 -19.05
N ASP A 74 -2.41 -9.71 -18.24
CA ASP A 74 -1.62 -9.77 -17.00
C ASP A 74 -0.14 -10.01 -17.34
N LEU A 75 0.73 -9.09 -16.93
CA LEU A 75 2.17 -9.13 -17.20
C LEU A 75 2.96 -9.73 -16.02
N GLY A 76 2.28 -10.18 -14.97
CA GLY A 76 2.88 -10.89 -13.85
C GLY A 76 2.88 -10.11 -12.53
N VAL A 77 3.31 -10.80 -11.47
CA VAL A 77 3.24 -10.31 -10.09
C VAL A 77 4.39 -9.34 -9.79
N LEU A 78 4.04 -8.12 -9.38
CA LEU A 78 4.98 -7.12 -8.86
C LEU A 78 5.32 -7.38 -7.40
N LYS A 79 4.32 -7.77 -6.60
CA LYS A 79 4.48 -8.08 -5.18
C LYS A 79 3.44 -9.09 -4.74
N SER A 80 3.87 -10.18 -4.12
CA SER A 80 2.97 -11.07 -3.39
C SER A 80 2.98 -10.74 -1.90
N GLY A 81 1.81 -10.79 -1.28
CA GLY A 81 1.60 -10.50 0.13
C GLY A 81 0.62 -11.47 0.77
N LYS A 82 0.61 -11.52 2.10
CA LYS A 82 -0.31 -12.37 2.86
C LYS A 82 -1.79 -11.99 2.69
N GLU A 83 -2.05 -10.74 2.35
CA GLU A 83 -3.39 -10.14 2.29
C GLU A 83 -3.81 -9.74 0.89
N ALA A 84 -2.85 -9.43 0.02
CA ALA A 84 -3.11 -9.08 -1.37
C ALA A 84 -1.86 -9.33 -2.20
N ASP A 85 -2.07 -9.63 -3.47
CA ASP A 85 -1.02 -9.53 -4.48
C ASP A 85 -1.24 -8.29 -5.33
N VAL A 86 -0.15 -7.76 -5.83
CA VAL A 86 -0.12 -6.68 -6.82
C VAL A 86 0.53 -7.24 -8.07
N SER A 87 -0.17 -7.19 -9.20
CA SER A 87 0.36 -7.52 -10.53
C SER A 87 0.39 -6.29 -11.44
N LEU A 88 1.19 -6.39 -12.49
CA LEU A 88 1.19 -5.44 -13.59
C LEU A 88 0.21 -5.93 -14.65
N LEU A 89 -0.64 -5.04 -15.13
CA LEU A 89 -1.59 -5.32 -16.19
C LEU A 89 -1.41 -4.29 -17.30
N ARG A 90 -1.46 -4.77 -18.54
CA ARG A 90 -1.53 -3.91 -19.73
C ARG A 90 -2.93 -4.00 -20.32
N ARG A 91 -3.57 -2.84 -20.50
CA ARG A 91 -4.83 -2.72 -21.22
C ARG A 91 -4.52 -2.19 -22.61
N ASP A 92 -4.95 -2.91 -23.65
CA ASP A 92 -4.74 -2.56 -25.05
C ASP A 92 -6.09 -2.29 -25.72
N HIS A 93 -6.19 -1.21 -26.50
CA HIS A 93 -7.33 -0.95 -27.39
C HIS A 93 -6.87 -0.13 -28.59
N ASP A 94 -7.13 -0.67 -29.79
CA ASP A 94 -6.60 -0.14 -31.05
C ASP A 94 -5.08 0.08 -30.96
N ASP A 95 -4.59 1.29 -31.24
CA ASP A 95 -3.17 1.65 -31.16
C ASP A 95 -2.74 2.21 -29.79
N SER A 96 -3.61 2.11 -28.77
CA SER A 96 -3.36 2.64 -27.42
C SER A 96 -3.13 1.52 -26.40
N SER A 97 -2.18 1.75 -25.50
CA SER A 97 -1.84 0.83 -24.43
C SER A 97 -1.62 1.55 -23.11
N SER A 98 -2.03 0.94 -22.01
CA SER A 98 -1.95 1.53 -20.67
C SER A 98 -1.52 0.49 -19.64
N LEU A 99 -0.46 0.80 -18.90
CA LEU A 99 0.00 0.00 -17.77
C LEU A 99 -0.74 0.37 -16.49
N MET A 100 -1.15 -0.63 -15.73
CA MET A 100 -1.92 -0.48 -14.50
C MET A 100 -1.43 -1.48 -13.44
N ALA A 101 -1.51 -1.07 -12.17
CA ALA A 101 -1.29 -1.98 -11.05
C ALA A 101 -2.63 -2.57 -10.62
N VAL A 102 -2.72 -3.90 -10.52
CA VAL A 102 -3.92 -4.60 -10.07
C VAL A 102 -3.64 -5.22 -8.71
N LYS A 103 -4.37 -4.76 -7.70
CA LYS A 103 -4.31 -5.28 -6.33
C LYS A 103 -5.49 -6.22 -6.09
N ARG A 104 -5.17 -7.50 -5.92
CA ARG A 104 -6.12 -8.59 -5.65
C ARG A 104 -6.12 -8.92 -4.17
N TYR A 105 -7.19 -8.59 -3.46
CA TYR A 105 -7.32 -8.93 -2.06
C TYR A 105 -7.64 -10.41 -1.86
N ARG A 106 -6.88 -11.06 -0.98
CA ARG A 106 -7.05 -12.47 -0.62
C ARG A 106 -7.99 -12.63 0.56
N ASP A 107 -8.68 -13.77 0.59
CA ASP A 107 -9.19 -14.39 1.81
C ASP A 107 -8.01 -14.58 2.77
N SER A 108 -7.88 -13.71 3.77
CA SER A 108 -6.85 -13.88 4.80
C SER A 108 -7.47 -14.53 6.04
N HIS A 109 -7.26 -15.84 6.18
CA HIS A 109 -7.53 -16.62 7.39
C HIS A 109 -6.88 -16.09 8.69
N HIS A 110 -5.89 -15.19 8.60
CA HIS A 110 -4.89 -14.96 9.65
C HIS A 110 -4.87 -13.57 10.31
N ARG A 111 -5.82 -12.66 10.00
CA ARG A 111 -5.87 -11.33 10.65
C ARG A 111 -7.02 -11.06 11.62
N LEU A 112 -8.06 -11.91 11.62
CA LEU A 112 -9.23 -11.76 12.50
C LEU A 112 -8.88 -11.64 14.01
N PHE A 113 -7.66 -11.93 14.45
CA PHE A 113 -7.31 -12.10 15.86
C PHE A 113 -6.29 -11.12 16.47
N HIS A 114 -5.38 -10.48 15.73
CA HIS A 114 -4.25 -9.79 16.40
C HIS A 114 -4.10 -8.28 16.15
N ARG A 115 -4.77 -7.69 15.16
CA ARG A 115 -4.71 -6.22 14.93
C ARG A 115 -6.07 -5.58 14.63
N ASP A 116 -7.08 -6.33 14.21
CA ASP A 116 -8.34 -5.75 13.71
C ASP A 116 -9.26 -5.16 14.79
N ALA A 117 -9.11 -5.53 16.07
CA ALA A 117 -10.04 -5.10 17.12
C ALA A 117 -10.11 -3.56 17.25
N SER A 118 -8.96 -2.88 17.23
CA SER A 118 -8.90 -1.40 17.35
C SER A 118 -9.17 -0.67 16.02
N TYR A 119 -8.87 -1.28 14.87
CA TYR A 119 -9.15 -0.70 13.54
C TYR A 119 -10.63 -0.81 13.15
N LEU A 120 -11.32 -1.87 13.59
CA LEU A 120 -12.75 -2.07 13.36
C LEU A 120 -13.63 -1.37 14.40
N GLU A 121 -13.09 -1.02 15.58
CA GLU A 121 -13.87 -0.38 16.66
C GLU A 121 -14.52 0.93 16.23
N GLY A 122 -13.83 1.78 15.47
CA GLY A 122 -14.44 2.99 14.87
C GLY A 122 -15.47 2.70 13.78
N ARG A 123 -15.39 1.54 13.11
CA ARG A 123 -16.33 1.15 12.03
C ARG A 123 -17.57 0.39 12.54
N ARG A 124 -17.53 -0.17 13.75
CA ARG A 124 -18.61 -0.99 14.35
C ARG A 124 -19.93 -0.24 14.53
N MET A 125 -19.92 1.08 14.64
CA MET A 125 -21.13 1.84 14.96
C MET A 125 -22.16 1.89 13.81
N ARG A 126 -21.78 1.58 12.57
CA ARG A 126 -22.66 1.74 11.39
C ARG A 126 -23.42 0.49 10.93
N ARG A 127 -23.13 -0.74 11.38
CA ARG A 127 -23.68 -1.95 10.73
C ARG A 127 -24.03 -3.11 11.67
N SER A 128 -25.08 -2.95 12.47
CA SER A 128 -25.62 -4.00 13.34
C SER A 128 -26.29 -5.19 12.58
N ARG A 129 -26.53 -5.08 11.26
CA ARG A 129 -27.21 -6.14 10.47
C ARG A 129 -26.26 -7.11 9.78
N GLU A 130 -25.04 -6.70 9.44
CA GLU A 130 -24.05 -7.50 8.70
C GLU A 130 -23.18 -8.38 9.62
N ASN A 131 -23.02 -8.00 10.90
CA ASN A 131 -22.28 -8.79 11.89
C ASN A 131 -22.83 -10.22 12.07
N ARG A 132 -24.11 -10.48 11.75
CA ARG A 132 -24.69 -11.83 11.85
C ARG A 132 -24.24 -12.79 10.73
N ALA A 133 -23.83 -12.27 9.57
CA ALA A 133 -23.21 -13.08 8.52
C ALA A 133 -21.71 -13.32 8.79
N MET A 134 -21.08 -12.48 9.61
CA MET A 134 -19.67 -12.56 9.99
C MET A 134 -19.36 -13.73 10.95
N ASP A 135 -20.35 -14.20 11.72
CA ASP A 135 -20.19 -15.33 12.65
C ASP A 135 -20.11 -16.70 11.95
N THR A 136 -20.55 -16.79 10.69
CA THR A 136 -20.51 -18.04 9.92
C THR A 136 -19.44 -17.97 8.83
N ARG A 137 -18.26 -18.53 9.14
CA ARG A 137 -16.98 -18.55 8.40
C ARG A 137 -17.01 -19.25 7.01
N THR A 138 -18.06 -19.04 6.24
CA THR A 138 -18.26 -19.56 4.87
C THR A 138 -17.33 -18.85 3.88
N ALA A 139 -17.01 -19.49 2.75
CA ALA A 139 -16.20 -18.89 1.68
C ALA A 139 -16.76 -17.51 1.24
N PHE A 140 -18.10 -17.41 1.14
CA PHE A 140 -18.81 -16.17 0.85
C PHE A 140 -18.55 -15.04 1.88
N GLY A 141 -18.50 -15.37 3.18
CA GLY A 141 -18.20 -14.37 4.22
C GLY A 141 -16.78 -13.80 4.12
N ARG A 142 -15.83 -14.58 3.60
CA ARG A 142 -14.43 -14.16 3.44
C ARG A 142 -14.24 -13.27 2.23
N GLU A 143 -14.89 -13.61 1.13
CA GLU A 143 -14.96 -12.77 -0.07
C GLU A 143 -15.57 -11.41 0.26
N LEU A 144 -16.63 -11.37 1.07
CA LEU A 144 -17.23 -10.12 1.54
C LEU A 144 -16.23 -9.27 2.35
N ILE A 145 -15.42 -9.87 3.22
CA ILE A 145 -14.39 -9.16 3.99
C ILE A 145 -13.29 -8.63 3.07
N ALA A 146 -12.78 -9.45 2.15
CA ALA A 146 -11.77 -9.02 1.18
C ALA A 146 -12.29 -7.83 0.33
N GLY A 147 -13.55 -7.88 -0.10
CA GLY A 147 -14.20 -6.80 -0.83
C GLY A 147 -14.33 -5.51 -0.01
N GLN A 148 -14.54 -5.60 1.30
CA GLN A 148 -14.58 -4.41 2.17
C GLN A 148 -13.25 -3.65 2.21
N TRP A 149 -12.12 -4.36 2.17
CA TRP A 149 -10.79 -3.72 2.11
C TRP A 149 -10.57 -3.02 0.78
N ALA A 150 -10.92 -3.68 -0.34
CA ALA A 150 -10.82 -3.10 -1.67
C ALA A 150 -11.70 -1.85 -1.82
N VAL A 151 -12.96 -1.92 -1.35
CA VAL A 151 -13.90 -0.78 -1.32
C VAL A 151 -13.38 0.36 -0.45
N ALA A 152 -12.78 0.07 0.70
CA ALA A 152 -12.24 1.08 1.60
C ALA A 152 -11.05 1.80 0.97
N GLU A 153 -10.07 1.06 0.42
CA GLU A 153 -8.91 1.66 -0.24
C GLU A 153 -9.34 2.48 -1.46
N PHE A 154 -10.22 1.94 -2.31
CA PHE A 154 -10.75 2.65 -3.47
C PHE A 154 -11.39 3.98 -3.09
N ARG A 155 -12.24 4.00 -2.05
CA ARG A 155 -12.89 5.23 -1.59
C ARG A 155 -11.88 6.27 -1.12
N VAL A 156 -10.87 5.86 -0.36
CA VAL A 156 -9.83 6.77 0.16
C VAL A 156 -9.00 7.31 -1.00
N LEU A 157 -8.56 6.46 -1.93
CA LEU A 157 -7.84 6.88 -3.13
C LEU A 157 -8.65 7.86 -3.96
N CYS A 158 -9.95 7.58 -4.21
CA CYS A 158 -10.80 8.49 -4.98
C CYS A 158 -10.87 9.87 -4.33
N HIS A 159 -11.05 9.92 -3.01
CA HIS A 159 -11.14 11.19 -2.30
C HIS A 159 -9.81 11.95 -2.33
N LEU A 160 -8.70 11.28 -1.98
CA LEU A 160 -7.37 11.88 -1.94
C LEU A 160 -6.93 12.38 -3.31
N TRP A 161 -7.14 11.58 -4.35
CA TRP A 161 -6.82 11.98 -5.72
C TRP A 161 -7.66 13.20 -6.15
N SER A 162 -8.95 13.24 -5.80
CA SER A 162 -9.84 14.36 -6.14
C SER A 162 -9.42 15.70 -5.50
N ILE A 163 -8.72 15.66 -4.36
CA ILE A 163 -8.16 16.86 -3.71
C ILE A 163 -6.71 17.13 -4.12
N GLY A 164 -6.18 16.40 -5.11
CA GLY A 164 -4.84 16.60 -5.67
C GLY A 164 -3.71 16.00 -4.83
N ALA A 165 -4.00 15.08 -3.90
CA ALA A 165 -2.97 14.38 -3.14
C ALA A 165 -2.15 13.46 -4.06
N ALA A 166 -0.85 13.31 -3.76
CA ALA A 166 0.05 12.46 -4.51
C ALA A 166 -0.18 10.96 -4.20
N VAL A 167 -1.25 10.41 -4.75
CA VAL A 167 -1.64 8.99 -4.69
C VAL A 167 -1.90 8.45 -6.10
N PRO A 168 -1.82 7.14 -6.36
CA PRO A 168 -2.18 6.57 -7.64
C PRO A 168 -3.64 6.86 -7.99
N TYR A 169 -3.92 7.20 -9.24
CA TYR A 169 -5.32 7.29 -9.71
C TYR A 169 -6.02 5.92 -9.60
N PRO A 170 -7.16 5.80 -8.89
CA PRO A 170 -7.90 4.55 -8.77
C PRO A 170 -8.75 4.31 -10.03
N VAL A 171 -8.26 3.52 -10.99
CA VAL A 171 -8.90 3.31 -12.29
C VAL A 171 -10.29 2.68 -12.15
N GLN A 172 -10.36 1.54 -11.46
CA GLN A 172 -11.60 0.81 -11.25
C GLN A 172 -11.55 -0.14 -10.06
N LEU A 173 -12.72 -0.49 -9.54
CA LEU A 173 -12.93 -1.50 -8.52
C LEU A 173 -13.97 -2.51 -8.99
N ASN A 174 -13.62 -3.79 -9.02
CA ASN A 174 -14.52 -4.90 -9.32
C ASN A 174 -14.36 -6.01 -8.27
N GLY A 175 -15.38 -6.24 -7.45
CA GLY A 175 -15.31 -7.23 -6.36
C GLY A 175 -14.17 -6.95 -5.38
N THR A 176 -13.16 -7.83 -5.37
CA THR A 176 -11.96 -7.73 -4.53
C THR A 176 -10.73 -7.21 -5.28
N GLU A 177 -10.87 -6.85 -6.55
CA GLU A 177 -9.82 -6.30 -7.41
C GLU A 177 -9.90 -4.79 -7.49
N LEU A 178 -8.82 -4.13 -7.05
CA LEU A 178 -8.60 -2.71 -7.24
C LEU A 178 -7.53 -2.50 -8.31
N MET A 179 -7.91 -1.84 -9.40
CA MET A 179 -6.99 -1.44 -10.47
C MET A 179 -6.69 0.05 -10.33
N MET A 180 -5.41 0.42 -10.39
CA MET A 180 -4.93 1.78 -10.18
C MET A 180 -3.76 2.11 -11.11
N GLU A 181 -3.42 3.39 -11.18
CA GLU A 181 -2.24 3.89 -11.89
C GLU A 181 -0.99 3.09 -11.51
N PHE A 182 -0.27 2.61 -12.53
CA PHE A 182 1.04 2.04 -12.34
C PHE A 182 2.07 3.18 -12.21
N ILE A 183 2.80 3.19 -11.10
CA ILE A 183 3.88 4.15 -10.86
C ILE A 183 5.20 3.45 -11.20
N GLY A 184 5.77 3.81 -12.35
CA GLY A 184 6.95 3.16 -12.89
C GLY A 184 7.20 3.59 -14.33
N ASP A 185 8.17 2.93 -14.95
CA ASP A 185 8.60 3.23 -16.31
C ASP A 185 7.72 2.49 -17.34
N ALA A 186 7.70 3.00 -18.57
CA ALA A 186 6.87 2.47 -19.65
C ALA A 186 7.24 1.03 -20.08
N ASP A 187 8.41 0.53 -19.67
CA ASP A 187 8.86 -0.85 -19.89
C ASP A 187 8.30 -1.85 -18.86
N GLY A 188 7.52 -1.37 -17.88
CA GLY A 188 6.96 -2.18 -16.80
C GLY A 188 7.81 -2.23 -15.54
N THR A 189 8.93 -1.50 -15.48
CA THR A 189 9.76 -1.39 -14.27
C THR A 189 9.04 -0.56 -13.22
N ALA A 190 8.68 -1.18 -12.09
CA ALA A 190 8.02 -0.47 -11.00
C ALA A 190 8.95 0.54 -10.32
N ALA A 191 8.40 1.69 -9.93
CA ALA A 191 9.15 2.70 -9.19
C ALA A 191 9.68 2.14 -7.86
N PRO A 192 10.91 2.51 -7.44
CA PRO A 192 11.47 2.07 -6.18
C PRO A 192 10.68 2.64 -5.00
N ARG A 193 10.65 1.89 -3.89
CA ARG A 193 10.15 2.37 -2.61
C ARG A 193 11.11 3.39 -2.01
N LEU A 194 10.62 4.32 -1.19
CA LEU A 194 11.47 5.27 -0.47
C LEU A 194 12.58 4.56 0.33
N ALA A 195 12.26 3.42 0.95
CA ALA A 195 13.24 2.58 1.66
C ALA A 195 14.45 2.13 0.80
N GLN A 196 14.25 2.00 -0.51
CA GLN A 196 15.23 1.49 -1.48
C GLN A 196 16.06 2.61 -2.13
N VAL A 197 15.65 3.86 -2.04
CA VAL A 197 16.39 4.98 -2.63
C VAL A 197 17.49 5.50 -1.70
N ARG A 198 18.51 6.13 -2.29
CA ARG A 198 19.59 6.83 -1.58
C ARG A 198 19.73 8.24 -2.16
N PRO A 199 18.80 9.15 -1.83
CA PRO A 199 18.76 10.48 -2.42
C PRO A 199 19.96 11.33 -1.96
N SER A 200 20.35 12.29 -2.81
CA SER A 200 21.23 13.38 -2.36
C SER A 200 20.53 14.22 -1.28
N PRO A 201 21.26 14.99 -0.44
CA PRO A 201 20.64 15.84 0.57
C PRO A 201 19.60 16.83 0.00
N ARG A 202 19.83 17.34 -1.21
CA ARG A 202 18.87 18.21 -1.90
C ARG A 202 17.60 17.45 -2.31
N ALA A 203 17.75 16.25 -2.87
CA ALA A 203 16.62 15.41 -3.25
C ALA A 203 15.83 14.94 -2.02
N ALA A 204 16.51 14.54 -0.94
CA ALA A 204 15.88 14.17 0.33
C ALA A 204 15.04 15.31 0.91
N ARG A 205 15.52 16.56 0.85
CA ARG A 205 14.75 17.74 1.27
C ARG A 205 13.51 17.94 0.40
N SER A 206 13.64 17.83 -0.92
CA SER A 206 12.50 17.92 -1.85
C SER A 206 11.45 16.85 -1.55
N LEU A 207 11.86 15.60 -1.36
CA LEU A 207 10.97 14.49 -1.03
C LEU A 207 10.31 14.67 0.34
N PHE A 208 11.00 15.27 1.32
CA PHE A 208 10.41 15.56 2.63
C PHE A 208 9.31 16.62 2.53
N GLU A 209 9.49 17.68 1.76
CA GLU A 209 8.41 18.66 1.54
C GLU A 209 7.22 18.04 0.80
N GLN A 210 7.47 17.18 -0.20
CA GLN A 210 6.41 16.43 -0.87
C GLN A 210 5.66 15.49 0.10
N LEU A 211 6.39 14.82 1.00
CA LEU A 211 5.79 14.00 2.06
C LEU A 211 4.88 14.85 2.96
N ARG A 212 5.35 16.01 3.43
CA ARG A 212 4.54 16.91 4.27
C ARG A 212 3.25 17.30 3.55
N ASN A 213 3.34 17.67 2.28
CA ASN A 213 2.16 18.06 1.49
C ASN A 213 1.14 16.92 1.35
N VAL A 214 1.58 15.69 1.04
CA VAL A 214 0.64 14.55 0.91
C VAL A 214 0.04 14.15 2.26
N LEU A 215 0.79 14.26 3.36
CA LEU A 215 0.27 13.98 4.70
C LEU A 215 -0.67 15.08 5.22
N LEU A 216 -0.44 16.33 4.85
CA LEU A 216 -1.39 17.43 5.10
C LEU A 216 -2.71 17.17 4.37
N ALA A 217 -2.67 16.84 3.07
CA ALA A 217 -3.88 16.49 2.32
C ALA A 217 -4.62 15.29 2.93
N LEU A 218 -3.88 14.29 3.41
CA LEU A 218 -4.44 13.12 4.11
C LEU A 218 -5.15 13.52 5.42
N ALA A 219 -4.52 14.38 6.23
CA ALA A 219 -5.07 14.85 7.50
C ALA A 219 -6.26 15.79 7.31
N GLU A 220 -6.21 16.70 6.33
CA GLU A 220 -7.33 17.57 5.93
C GLU A 220 -8.54 16.76 5.45
N ALA A 221 -8.29 15.64 4.77
CA ALA A 221 -9.30 14.66 4.40
C ALA A 221 -9.84 13.85 5.60
N GLY A 222 -9.31 14.05 6.81
CA GLY A 222 -9.74 13.39 8.04
C GLY A 222 -9.12 12.01 8.25
N TYR A 223 -8.00 11.69 7.59
CA TYR A 223 -7.37 10.37 7.65
C TYR A 223 -5.95 10.40 8.24
N ALA A 224 -5.62 9.39 9.04
CA ALA A 224 -4.24 8.89 9.16
C ALA A 224 -4.07 7.72 8.19
N HIS A 225 -2.84 7.48 7.74
CA HIS A 225 -2.57 6.31 6.89
C HIS A 225 -2.75 5.00 7.66
N GLY A 226 -2.38 4.98 8.94
CA GLY A 226 -2.59 3.84 9.84
C GLY A 226 -1.57 2.72 9.70
N ASP A 227 -0.58 2.83 8.81
CA ASP A 227 0.57 1.90 8.68
C ASP A 227 1.70 2.54 7.86
N LEU A 228 1.92 3.84 8.01
CA LEU A 228 2.87 4.56 7.15
C LEU A 228 4.31 4.15 7.48
N SER A 229 5.08 3.88 6.42
CA SER A 229 6.51 3.64 6.49
C SER A 229 7.17 3.97 5.14
N PRO A 230 8.51 4.06 5.07
CA PRO A 230 9.23 4.23 3.80
C PRO A 230 8.99 3.11 2.77
N TYR A 231 8.36 2.00 3.17
CA TYR A 231 7.97 0.93 2.26
C TYR A 231 6.63 1.19 1.55
N ASN A 232 5.81 2.12 2.06
CA ASN A 232 4.48 2.45 1.52
C ASN A 232 4.51 3.79 0.75
N ILE A 233 5.71 4.19 0.32
CA ILE A 233 5.96 5.40 -0.45
C ILE A 233 6.80 4.99 -1.66
N LEU A 234 6.39 5.37 -2.86
CA LEU A 234 7.15 5.21 -4.09
C LEU A 234 7.84 6.52 -4.46
N VAL A 235 8.98 6.43 -5.13
CA VAL A 235 9.71 7.57 -5.69
C VAL A 235 9.93 7.32 -7.17
N HIS A 236 9.32 8.14 -8.03
CA HIS A 236 9.45 8.05 -9.48
C HIS A 236 9.73 9.43 -10.05
N GLU A 237 10.79 9.59 -10.85
CA GLU A 237 11.17 10.88 -11.44
C GLU A 237 11.18 12.06 -10.43
N ASP A 238 11.84 11.86 -9.27
CA ASP A 238 11.90 12.81 -8.15
C ASP A 238 10.54 13.16 -7.49
N ARG A 239 9.46 12.47 -7.85
CA ARG A 239 8.13 12.60 -7.25
C ARG A 239 7.85 11.51 -6.23
N LEU A 240 7.30 11.91 -5.09
CA LEU A 240 6.81 11.03 -4.05
C LEU A 240 5.35 10.65 -4.31
N VAL A 241 5.03 9.36 -4.22
CA VAL A 241 3.64 8.86 -4.33
C VAL A 241 3.33 7.95 -3.14
N LEU A 242 2.25 8.26 -2.43
CA LEU A 242 1.76 7.49 -1.29
C LEU A 242 0.88 6.32 -1.76
N ILE A 243 1.15 5.11 -1.27
CA ILE A 243 0.45 3.89 -1.68
C ILE A 243 -0.01 3.06 -0.47
N ASP A 244 -0.87 2.06 -0.71
CA ASP A 244 -1.31 1.07 0.29
C ASP A 244 -2.15 1.68 1.43
N LEU A 245 -3.37 2.11 1.10
CA LEU A 245 -4.29 2.80 2.00
C LEU A 245 -5.48 1.94 2.55
N PRO A 246 -5.49 0.59 2.56
CA PRO A 246 -6.64 -0.14 3.11
C PRO A 246 -6.81 0.06 4.63
N GLN A 247 -5.72 0.43 5.32
CA GLN A 247 -5.68 0.66 6.76
C GLN A 247 -5.92 2.12 7.15
N ALA A 248 -6.27 3.00 6.21
CA ALA A 248 -6.53 4.40 6.51
C ALA A 248 -7.55 4.54 7.66
N VAL A 249 -7.20 5.35 8.65
CA VAL A 249 -7.94 5.50 9.91
C VAL A 249 -8.60 6.87 9.94
N ASP A 250 -9.91 6.89 10.19
CA ASP A 250 -10.64 8.12 10.47
C ASP A 250 -10.11 8.78 11.75
N LEU A 251 -9.57 9.99 11.63
CA LEU A 251 -8.91 10.70 12.73
C LEU A 251 -9.88 11.09 13.85
N VAL A 252 -11.13 11.41 13.49
CA VAL A 252 -12.15 11.91 14.42
C VAL A 252 -13.03 10.76 14.90
N GLY A 253 -13.38 9.84 14.01
CA GLY A 253 -14.25 8.69 14.28
C GLY A 253 -13.56 7.53 14.99
N ASN A 254 -12.22 7.49 15.04
CA ASN A 254 -11.48 6.47 15.78
C ASN A 254 -10.82 7.08 17.05
N PRO A 255 -11.09 6.54 18.26
CA PRO A 255 -10.44 7.00 19.50
C PRO A 255 -8.91 6.95 19.47
N GLN A 256 -8.32 6.12 18.61
CA GLN A 256 -6.88 5.98 18.41
C GLN A 256 -6.37 6.70 17.16
N GLY A 257 -7.21 7.45 16.43
CA GLY A 257 -6.87 8.07 15.15
C GLY A 257 -5.61 8.94 15.23
N PHE A 258 -5.55 9.83 16.21
CA PHE A 258 -4.40 10.71 16.43
C PHE A 258 -3.13 10.00 16.91
N HIS A 259 -3.24 8.81 17.51
CA HIS A 259 -2.09 7.99 17.86
C HIS A 259 -1.50 7.32 16.60
N TYR A 260 -2.35 6.87 15.67
CA TYR A 260 -1.89 6.39 14.37
C TYR A 260 -1.19 7.49 13.57
N LEU A 261 -1.74 8.70 13.56
CA LEU A 261 -1.12 9.87 12.92
C LEU A 261 0.30 10.16 13.47
N GLU A 262 0.46 10.21 14.80
CA GLU A 262 1.77 10.41 15.43
C GLU A 262 2.76 9.31 15.06
N ARG A 263 2.33 8.05 15.10
CA ARG A 263 3.18 6.91 14.75
C ARG A 263 3.61 6.97 13.29
N ASP A 264 2.69 7.30 12.39
CA ASP A 264 2.96 7.46 10.96
C ASP A 264 4.03 8.54 10.74
N CYS A 265 3.91 9.70 11.39
CA CYS A 265 4.89 10.79 11.33
C CYS A 265 6.26 10.36 11.85
N HIS A 266 6.33 9.72 13.03
CA HIS A 266 7.60 9.24 13.58
C HIS A 266 8.31 8.24 12.65
N ASN A 267 7.57 7.30 12.06
CA ASN A 267 8.15 6.27 11.19
C ASN A 267 8.84 6.86 9.96
N VAL A 268 8.21 7.85 9.30
CA VAL A 268 8.78 8.46 8.10
C VAL A 268 9.83 9.51 8.43
N CYS A 269 9.61 10.34 9.46
CA CYS A 269 10.61 11.32 9.90
C CYS A 269 11.91 10.64 10.34
N ALA A 270 11.85 9.48 11.01
CA ALA A 270 13.04 8.71 11.35
C ALA A 270 13.87 8.32 10.11
N TRP A 271 13.22 7.97 8.99
CA TRP A 271 13.91 7.68 7.74
C TRP A 271 14.57 8.95 7.17
N PHE A 272 13.85 10.08 7.11
CA PHE A 272 14.41 11.34 6.61
C PHE A 272 15.56 11.87 7.49
N ALA A 273 15.44 11.74 8.81
CA ALA A 273 16.51 12.05 9.76
C ALA A 273 17.78 11.24 9.49
N SER A 274 17.64 9.94 9.20
CA SER A 274 18.79 9.09 8.81
C SER A 274 19.43 9.49 7.47
N HIS A 275 18.76 10.33 6.68
CA HIS A 275 19.26 10.90 5.42
C HIS A 275 19.64 12.39 5.55
N GLY A 276 19.88 12.87 6.77
CA GLY A 276 20.41 14.20 7.03
C GLY A 276 19.41 15.33 6.91
N ILE A 277 18.11 15.03 6.93
CA ILE A 277 17.04 16.02 7.02
C ILE A 277 16.71 16.25 8.50
N ASP A 278 16.55 17.50 8.91
CA ASP A 278 16.04 17.84 10.23
C ASP A 278 14.53 17.59 10.26
N ALA A 279 14.15 16.33 10.47
CA ALA A 279 12.78 15.86 10.41
C ALA A 279 12.33 15.39 11.79
N ASP A 280 11.54 16.22 12.48
CA ASP A 280 10.93 15.88 13.76
C ASP A 280 9.51 15.33 13.56
N GLY A 281 9.26 14.10 14.01
CA GLY A 281 7.97 13.44 13.86
C GLY A 281 6.88 14.04 14.77
N GLY A 282 7.25 14.61 15.91
CA GLY A 282 6.34 15.28 16.84
C GLY A 282 5.89 16.64 16.31
N GLU A 283 6.81 17.43 15.75
CA GLU A 283 6.51 18.70 15.08
C GLU A 283 5.59 18.46 13.88
N LEU A 284 5.94 17.50 13.01
CA LEU A 284 5.08 17.14 11.89
C LEU A 284 3.68 16.70 12.35
N ALA A 285 3.59 15.84 13.38
CA ALA A 285 2.31 15.41 13.90
C ALA A 285 1.46 16.56 14.46
N GLN A 286 2.09 17.57 15.08
CA GLN A 286 1.40 18.78 15.55
C GLN A 286 0.86 19.61 14.37
N ASP A 287 1.68 19.83 13.34
CA ASP A 287 1.26 20.52 12.10
C ASP A 287 0.04 19.83 11.48
N LEU A 288 0.10 18.50 11.33
CA LEU A 288 -0.99 17.72 10.75
C LEU A 288 -2.24 17.73 11.63
N ARG A 289 -2.11 17.75 12.96
CA ARG A 289 -3.27 17.85 13.87
C ARG A 289 -3.99 19.17 13.74
N ALA A 290 -3.26 20.25 13.49
CA ALA A 290 -3.83 21.59 13.43
C ALA A 290 -4.80 21.79 12.24
N VAL A 291 -4.70 20.97 11.19
CA VAL A 291 -5.56 21.05 10.00
C VAL A 291 -6.80 20.15 10.07
N VAL A 292 -6.87 19.24 11.06
CA VAL A 292 -8.02 18.33 11.25
C VAL A 292 -9.21 19.13 11.79
N ARG A 293 -10.36 19.01 11.13
CA ARG A 293 -11.60 19.74 11.45
C ARG A 293 -12.61 18.89 12.21
#